data_AF-A0A088P5Z3-F1
#
_entry.id   AF-A0A088P5Z3-F1
#
_cell.length_a   1.000
_cell.length_b   1.000
_cell.length_c   1.000
_cell.angle_alpha   90.00
_cell.angle_beta   90.00
_cell.angle_gamma   90.00
#
_symmetry.space_group_name_H-M   'P 1'
#
loop_
_entity.id
_entity.type
_entity.pdbx_description
1 polymer ?
#
loop_
_entity_poly.entity_id
_entity_poly.type
_entity_poly.pdbx_seq_one_letter_code
_entity_poly.pdbx_strand_id
1 'polypeptide(L)'
;LYYPQKPLATTRSMEYLKFRDLPAGQNAIVAIACYSGYNQEDSVIMNQSSIDRGLFRSLYYRTYIEQEQSVSSQMVEEFEKPIKSQTLRMRHGTYDKLDDDGIVAPGVRVSGEDIIIGKTAPLAANAEERGARLRTHTKRDVSTPLRSTEAGIVDQVLLTSVDGKKNVKIRTRTTKVPQIGDKFASRHGQKGTIGITYRQEDMPFTSEGLVPDLIINPHAIPSRMTIAHLIECLLSKVAATSAYEGDATPFTDVTVENVSELLWKSGYQSRGFEVMYNGHTGRKLVAQV
;
A
#
# COMPACT_ATOMS: atom_id res chain seq x y z
N LEU A 1 3.06 5.48 2.12
CA LEU A 1 2.09 5.39 3.24
C LEU A 1 1.49 6.77 3.45
N TYR A 2 0.19 6.90 3.71
CA TYR A 2 -0.47 8.20 3.87
C TYR A 2 -0.08 8.91 5.18
N TYR A 3 -0.08 8.17 6.29
CA TYR A 3 0.16 8.73 7.62
C TYR A 3 1.23 7.93 8.38
N PRO A 4 2.51 8.03 7.98
CA PRO A 4 3.61 7.40 8.70
C PRO A 4 3.67 7.88 10.15
N GLN A 5 3.94 6.98 11.10
CA GLN A 5 4.04 7.33 12.52
C GLN A 5 5.36 6.85 13.12
N LYS A 6 5.85 7.62 14.10
CA LYS A 6 7.00 7.23 14.91
C LYS A 6 6.66 5.99 15.75
N PRO A 7 7.53 4.98 15.81
CA PRO A 7 7.34 3.87 16.74
C PRO A 7 7.44 4.36 18.19
N LEU A 8 6.61 3.80 19.08
CA LEU A 8 6.61 4.17 20.51
C LEU A 8 7.81 3.60 21.28
N ALA A 9 8.24 2.39 20.90
CA ALA A 9 9.42 1.72 21.45
C ALA A 9 10.56 1.79 20.41
N THR A 10 11.61 2.56 20.70
CA THR A 10 12.71 2.85 19.75
C THR A 10 14.06 2.46 20.32
N THR A 11 14.99 2.02 19.48
CA THR A 11 16.37 1.79 19.91
C THR A 11 17.18 3.06 19.69
N ARG A 12 18.23 3.29 20.49
CA ARG A 12 19.13 4.44 20.32
C ARG A 12 19.74 4.51 18.93
N SER A 13 20.00 3.35 18.31
CA SER A 13 20.50 3.27 16.93
C SER A 13 19.55 3.89 15.89
N MET A 14 18.24 3.88 16.14
CA MET A 14 17.25 4.45 15.22
C MET A 14 17.36 5.98 15.10
N GLU A 15 17.95 6.64 16.09
CA GLU A 15 18.22 8.08 16.05
C GLU A 15 19.34 8.41 15.06
N TYR A 16 20.42 7.63 15.06
CA TYR A 16 21.53 7.78 14.11
C TYR A 16 21.08 7.47 12.67
N LEU A 17 20.20 6.48 12.51
CA LEU A 17 19.62 6.11 11.21
C LEU A 17 18.54 7.07 10.73
N LYS A 18 18.14 8.06 11.53
CA LYS A 18 17.05 8.99 11.23
C LYS A 18 15.72 8.28 10.92
N PHE A 19 15.52 7.08 11.47
CA PHE A 19 14.29 6.31 11.26
C PHE A 19 13.08 7.01 11.89
N ARG A 20 13.31 7.80 12.95
CA ARG A 20 12.27 8.61 13.58
C ARG A 20 11.78 9.73 12.66
N ASP A 21 12.65 10.24 11.80
CA ASP A 21 12.34 11.32 10.86
C ASP A 21 11.72 10.77 9.57
N LEU A 22 12.08 9.54 9.19
CA LEU A 22 11.54 8.81 8.03
C LEU A 22 10.94 7.45 8.44
N PRO A 23 9.83 7.42 9.19
CA PRO A 23 9.25 6.18 9.65
C PRO A 23 8.52 5.42 8.53
N ALA A 24 8.44 4.10 8.67
CA ALA A 24 7.89 3.21 7.64
C ALA A 24 6.52 2.59 8.00
N GLY A 25 6.05 2.72 9.24
CA GLY A 25 4.87 2.04 9.76
C GLY A 25 3.82 2.97 10.40
N GLN A 26 2.81 2.36 11.01
CA GLN A 26 1.86 3.04 11.89
C GLN A 26 1.70 2.23 13.18
N ASN A 27 1.46 2.92 14.29
CA ASN A 27 1.09 2.27 15.53
C ASN A 27 -0.35 1.76 15.41
N ALA A 28 -0.63 0.61 16.01
CA ALA A 28 -1.96 -0.01 16.02
C ALA A 28 -2.24 -0.59 17.40
N ILE A 29 -3.49 -0.54 17.82
CA ILE A 29 -3.94 -1.21 19.04
C ILE A 29 -4.23 -2.68 18.72
N VAL A 30 -3.47 -3.58 19.33
CA VAL A 30 -3.54 -5.02 19.06
C VAL A 30 -4.13 -5.75 20.26
N ALA A 31 -5.13 -6.58 20.03
CA ALA A 31 -5.68 -7.51 21.01
C ALA A 31 -5.26 -8.96 20.67
N ILE A 32 -4.94 -9.76 21.69
CA ILE A 32 -4.50 -11.15 21.53
C ILE A 32 -5.61 -12.06 22.03
N ALA A 33 -6.49 -12.50 21.13
CA ALA A 33 -7.66 -13.30 21.50
C ALA A 33 -8.11 -14.23 20.38
N CYS A 34 -8.67 -15.38 20.72
CA CYS A 34 -9.41 -16.21 19.76
C CYS A 34 -10.79 -15.58 19.55
N TYR A 35 -11.08 -15.07 18.35
CA TYR A 35 -12.34 -14.40 18.06
C TYR A 35 -12.91 -14.85 16.72
N SER A 36 -14.17 -15.30 16.69
CA SER A 36 -14.93 -15.69 15.48
C SER A 36 -14.31 -16.76 14.54
N GLY A 37 -13.13 -17.30 14.85
CA GLY A 37 -12.42 -18.29 14.03
C GLY A 37 -11.61 -17.72 12.86
N TYR A 38 -11.87 -16.47 12.45
CA TYR A 38 -11.22 -15.81 11.30
C TYR A 38 -9.82 -15.21 11.57
N ASN A 39 -9.18 -15.60 12.68
CA ASN A 39 -7.78 -15.29 12.97
C ASN A 39 -6.90 -16.54 13.11
N GLN A 40 -7.34 -17.71 12.64
CA GLN A 40 -6.53 -18.92 12.62
C GLN A 40 -5.48 -18.91 11.49
N GLU A 41 -4.43 -19.73 11.59
CA GLU A 41 -3.44 -19.95 10.51
C GLU A 41 -2.86 -18.67 9.91
N ASP A 42 -2.31 -17.78 10.73
CA ASP A 42 -1.72 -16.49 10.32
C ASP A 42 -2.72 -15.50 9.68
N SER A 43 -4.02 -15.71 9.82
CA SER A 43 -5.00 -14.68 9.53
C SER A 43 -5.16 -13.71 10.71
N VAL A 44 -5.48 -12.46 10.40
CA VAL A 44 -5.75 -11.41 11.38
C VAL A 44 -7.11 -10.78 11.12
N ILE A 45 -7.79 -10.39 12.19
CA ILE A 45 -9.05 -9.64 12.12
C ILE A 45 -8.71 -8.17 12.24
N MET A 46 -9.23 -7.34 11.34
CA MET A 46 -8.95 -5.90 11.33
C MET A 46 -10.24 -5.08 11.49
N ASN A 47 -10.12 -3.94 12.16
CA ASN A 47 -11.23 -3.01 12.32
C ASN A 47 -11.51 -2.22 11.03
N GLN A 48 -12.65 -2.48 10.40
CA GLN A 48 -13.10 -1.81 9.18
C GLN A 48 -13.23 -0.30 9.39
N SER A 49 -13.75 0.14 10.54
CA SER A 49 -13.89 1.58 10.83
C SER A 49 -12.53 2.27 10.94
N SER A 50 -11.48 1.59 11.42
CA SER A 50 -10.11 2.11 11.40
C SER A 50 -9.55 2.21 9.97
N ILE A 51 -9.79 1.20 9.12
CA ILE A 51 -9.43 1.24 7.69
C ILE A 51 -10.14 2.39 6.96
N ASP A 52 -11.44 2.59 7.23
CA ASP A 52 -12.26 3.64 6.63
C ASP A 52 -11.77 5.05 7.02
N ARG A 53 -11.24 5.20 8.24
CA ARG A 53 -10.59 6.42 8.73
C ARG A 53 -9.19 6.65 8.17
N GLY A 54 -8.59 5.65 7.51
CA GLY A 54 -7.33 5.79 6.78
C GLY A 54 -6.16 4.95 7.31
N LEU A 55 -6.41 4.02 8.23
CA LEU A 55 -5.39 3.08 8.69
C LEU A 55 -4.78 2.31 7.50
N PHE A 56 -3.46 2.29 7.43
CA PHE A 56 -2.59 1.65 6.43
C PHE A 56 -2.86 2.00 4.95
N ARG A 57 -3.54 3.11 4.65
CA ARG A 57 -3.67 3.57 3.26
C ARG A 57 -2.32 3.91 2.64
N SER A 58 -2.13 3.51 1.39
CA SER A 58 -0.89 3.76 0.66
C SER A 58 -1.14 4.31 -0.75
N LEU A 59 -0.18 5.05 -1.28
CA LEU A 59 -0.14 5.46 -2.68
C LEU A 59 0.79 4.51 -3.43
N TYR A 60 0.29 3.97 -4.54
CA TYR A 60 1.08 3.21 -5.48
C TYR A 60 1.35 4.09 -6.71
N TYR A 61 2.63 4.24 -7.06
CA TYR A 61 3.07 4.99 -8.22
C TYR A 61 3.67 4.04 -9.25
N ARG A 62 3.37 4.30 -10.52
CA ARG A 62 3.95 3.57 -11.64
C ARG A 62 4.33 4.52 -12.75
N THR A 63 5.55 4.35 -13.26
CA THR A 63 6.07 5.16 -14.37
C THR A 63 6.14 4.34 -15.64
N TYR A 64 5.65 4.91 -16.73
CA TYR A 64 5.79 4.42 -18.09
C TYR A 64 6.77 5.33 -18.82
N ILE A 65 7.69 4.74 -19.57
CA ILE A 65 8.75 5.46 -20.26
C ILE A 65 8.75 4.99 -21.71
N GLU A 66 8.67 5.92 -22.64
CA GLU A 66 8.78 5.66 -24.08
C GLU A 66 9.74 6.66 -24.71
N GLN A 67 10.45 6.22 -25.74
CA GLN A 67 11.38 7.04 -26.51
C GLN A 67 11.15 6.82 -28.00
N GLU A 68 11.29 7.87 -28.81
CA GLU A 68 11.29 7.75 -30.27
C GLU A 68 12.43 6.83 -30.72
N GLN A 69 12.10 5.82 -31.53
CA GLN A 69 13.11 4.96 -32.14
C GLN A 69 13.20 5.23 -33.64
N SER A 70 14.39 5.02 -34.18
CA SER A 70 14.63 5.10 -35.61
C SER A 70 14.32 3.73 -36.21
N VAL A 71 13.24 3.62 -36.98
CA VAL A 71 12.85 2.40 -37.69
C VAL A 71 13.80 2.13 -38.87
N SER A 72 14.26 3.21 -39.53
CA SER A 72 15.33 3.19 -40.53
C SER A 72 16.08 4.53 -40.54
N SER A 73 17.14 4.66 -41.34
CA SER A 73 17.98 5.88 -41.41
C SER A 73 17.21 7.17 -41.71
N GLN A 74 16.00 7.09 -42.28
CA GLN A 74 15.14 8.24 -42.60
C GLN A 74 13.75 8.19 -41.94
N MET A 75 13.42 7.10 -41.23
CA MET A 75 12.09 6.90 -40.65
C MET A 75 12.20 6.83 -39.14
N VAL A 76 11.68 7.85 -38.47
CA VAL A 76 11.64 7.96 -37.01
C VAL A 76 10.20 7.81 -36.54
N GLU A 77 10.01 7.11 -35.44
CA GLU A 77 8.72 7.04 -34.77
C GLU A 77 8.37 8.39 -34.16
N GLU A 78 7.08 8.76 -34.19
CA GLU A 78 6.61 10.04 -33.67
C GLU A 78 5.57 9.82 -32.59
N PHE A 79 5.60 10.69 -31.57
CA PHE A 79 4.49 10.83 -30.63
C PHE A 79 3.43 11.73 -31.26
N GLU A 80 2.25 11.15 -31.48
CA GLU A 80 1.09 11.83 -32.03
C GLU A 80 -0.15 10.99 -31.74
N LYS A 81 -1.34 11.61 -31.85
CA LYS A 81 -2.61 10.89 -31.69
C LYS A 81 -2.88 9.98 -32.90
N PRO A 82 -2.93 8.65 -32.73
CA PRO A 82 -3.22 7.72 -33.82
C PRO A 82 -4.64 7.90 -34.37
N ILE A 83 -4.79 8.03 -35.69
CA ILE A 83 -6.09 8.20 -36.35
C ILE A 83 -6.44 6.92 -37.11
N LYS A 84 -7.61 6.33 -36.82
CA LYS A 84 -8.12 5.09 -37.43
C LYS A 84 -8.02 5.01 -38.95
N SER A 85 -8.18 6.13 -39.67
CA SER A 85 -8.11 6.17 -41.13
C SER A 85 -6.68 6.08 -41.69
N GLN A 86 -5.67 6.45 -40.91
CA GLN A 86 -4.26 6.58 -41.34
C GLN A 86 -3.33 5.56 -40.66
N THR A 87 -3.74 4.98 -39.53
CA THR A 87 -2.91 4.05 -38.76
C THR A 87 -3.37 2.61 -38.91
N LEU A 88 -2.44 1.73 -39.27
CA LEU A 88 -2.64 0.30 -39.39
C LEU A 88 -2.49 -0.41 -38.03
N ARG A 89 -3.29 -1.45 -37.80
CA ARG A 89 -3.26 -2.32 -36.59
C ARG A 89 -3.37 -1.54 -35.28
N MET A 90 -4.34 -0.64 -35.18
CA MET A 90 -4.66 0.00 -33.90
C MET A 90 -4.99 -1.04 -32.84
N ARG A 91 -4.51 -0.81 -31.62
CA ARG A 91 -4.82 -1.67 -30.48
C ARG A 91 -6.29 -1.55 -30.09
N HIS A 92 -6.78 -2.56 -29.36
CA HIS A 92 -8.13 -2.60 -28.80
C HIS A 92 -8.22 -1.77 -27.49
N GLY A 93 -7.89 -0.48 -27.58
CA GLY A 93 -7.88 0.46 -26.45
C GLY A 93 -8.57 1.78 -26.77
N THR A 94 -8.72 2.62 -25.75
CA THR A 94 -9.30 3.97 -25.89
C THR A 94 -8.20 5.00 -26.18
N TYR A 95 -8.33 5.73 -27.28
CA TYR A 95 -7.41 6.82 -27.68
C TYR A 95 -8.01 8.21 -27.42
N ASP A 96 -9.25 8.28 -26.97
CA ASP A 96 -10.00 9.53 -26.80
C ASP A 96 -9.39 10.45 -25.73
N LYS A 97 -8.65 9.85 -24.77
CA LYS A 97 -7.99 10.52 -23.66
C LYS A 97 -6.63 11.13 -24.02
N LEU A 98 -6.14 10.89 -25.24
CA LEU A 98 -4.90 11.47 -25.72
C LEU A 98 -5.16 12.88 -26.27
N ASP A 99 -4.25 13.79 -25.97
CA ASP A 99 -4.19 15.10 -26.63
C ASP A 99 -3.58 14.96 -28.03
N ASP A 100 -3.49 16.07 -28.77
CA ASP A 100 -3.01 16.07 -30.16
C ASP A 100 -1.55 15.61 -30.31
N ASP A 101 -0.74 15.79 -29.27
CA ASP A 101 0.63 15.30 -29.16
C ASP A 101 0.73 13.79 -28.88
N GLY A 102 -0.41 13.10 -28.77
CA GLY A 102 -0.47 11.68 -28.46
C GLY A 102 -0.22 11.37 -26.99
N ILE A 103 -0.29 12.34 -26.08
CA ILE A 103 0.04 12.14 -24.67
C ILE A 103 -1.18 12.45 -23.81
N VAL A 104 -1.38 11.67 -22.75
CA VAL A 104 -2.46 11.92 -21.79
C VAL A 104 -2.09 13.05 -20.83
N ALA A 105 -2.98 14.02 -20.64
CA ALA A 105 -2.76 15.12 -19.70
C ALA A 105 -2.73 14.67 -18.22
N PRO A 106 -1.96 15.36 -17.35
CA PRO A 106 -2.05 15.18 -15.90
C PRO A 106 -3.47 15.42 -15.36
N GLY A 107 -3.89 14.63 -14.38
CA GLY A 107 -5.22 14.69 -13.77
C GLY A 107 -6.28 13.80 -14.44
N VAL A 108 -6.01 13.28 -15.64
CA VAL A 108 -6.94 12.38 -16.34
C VAL A 108 -6.98 11.01 -15.65
N ARG A 109 -8.18 10.45 -15.50
CA ARG A 109 -8.40 9.09 -14.99
C ARG A 109 -8.22 8.07 -16.11
N VAL A 110 -7.33 7.11 -15.89
CA VAL A 110 -6.99 6.04 -16.83
C VAL A 110 -7.20 4.67 -16.20
N SER A 111 -7.61 3.68 -17.00
CA SER A 111 -7.96 2.33 -16.54
C SER A 111 -7.78 1.28 -17.64
N GLY A 112 -7.28 0.10 -17.26
CA GLY A 112 -7.30 -1.08 -18.11
C GLY A 112 -6.55 -0.88 -19.44
N GLU A 113 -7.29 -0.89 -20.53
CA GLU A 113 -6.78 -0.82 -21.91
C GLU A 113 -6.68 0.62 -22.46
N ASP A 114 -6.83 1.64 -21.60
CA ASP A 114 -6.65 3.04 -22.03
C ASP A 114 -5.22 3.27 -22.53
N ILE A 115 -5.10 3.92 -23.68
CA ILE A 115 -3.82 4.31 -24.23
C ILE A 115 -3.33 5.56 -23.51
N ILE A 116 -2.10 5.49 -22.98
CA ILE A 116 -1.47 6.60 -22.24
C ILE A 116 -0.41 7.31 -23.07
N ILE A 117 0.21 6.60 -24.03
CA ILE A 117 1.19 7.15 -24.96
C ILE A 117 0.83 6.68 -26.36
N GLY A 118 0.28 7.58 -27.16
CA GLY A 118 0.08 7.47 -28.59
C GLY A 118 1.42 7.58 -29.32
N LYS A 119 1.76 6.53 -30.06
CA LYS A 119 3.02 6.46 -30.80
C LYS A 119 2.82 5.74 -32.11
N THR A 120 3.33 6.32 -33.18
CA THR A 120 3.18 5.78 -34.53
C THR A 120 4.54 5.57 -35.19
N ALA A 121 4.65 4.47 -35.94
CA ALA A 121 5.82 4.14 -36.73
C ALA A 121 5.48 4.29 -38.22
N PRO A 122 6.20 5.10 -39.00
CA PRO A 122 5.95 5.22 -40.44
C PRO A 122 6.20 3.89 -41.15
N LEU A 123 5.33 3.54 -42.10
CA LEU A 123 5.43 2.33 -42.91
C LEU A 123 6.13 2.63 -44.23
N ALA A 124 7.04 1.75 -44.65
CA ALA A 124 7.64 1.82 -45.98
C ALA A 124 6.57 1.68 -47.08
N ALA A 125 6.69 2.49 -48.14
CA ALA A 125 5.76 2.48 -49.27
C ALA A 125 5.71 1.11 -50.00
N ASN A 126 6.82 0.37 -49.98
CA ASN A 126 6.98 -0.90 -50.70
C ASN A 126 6.75 -2.15 -49.83
N ALA A 127 6.34 -1.99 -48.56
CA ALA A 127 6.01 -3.12 -47.70
C ALA A 127 4.62 -3.66 -48.04
N GLU A 128 4.55 -4.69 -48.88
CA GLU A 128 3.32 -5.44 -49.16
C GLU A 128 2.89 -6.27 -47.93
N GLU A 129 2.20 -5.64 -46.99
CA GLU A 129 1.46 -6.38 -45.96
C GLU A 129 0.13 -6.86 -46.55
N ARG A 130 0.06 -8.18 -46.81
CA ARG A 130 -1.09 -8.90 -47.35
C ARG A 130 -2.43 -8.49 -46.70
N GLY A 131 -3.37 -8.02 -47.52
CA GLY A 131 -4.83 -8.10 -47.31
C GLY A 131 -5.51 -7.02 -46.46
N ALA A 132 -4.83 -6.38 -45.50
CA ALA A 132 -5.47 -5.44 -44.56
C ALA A 132 -5.07 -3.96 -44.74
N ARG A 133 -4.16 -3.66 -45.67
CA ARG A 133 -3.61 -2.31 -45.87
C ARG A 133 -4.36 -1.54 -46.96
N LEU A 134 -5.16 -0.56 -46.57
CA LEU A 134 -5.64 0.51 -47.45
C LEU A 134 -4.49 1.46 -47.84
N ARG A 135 -4.55 2.07 -49.03
CA ARG A 135 -3.56 3.09 -49.46
C ARG A 135 -3.46 4.30 -48.51
N THR A 136 -4.51 4.54 -47.72
CA THR A 136 -4.55 5.61 -46.72
C THR A 136 -3.72 5.31 -45.47
N HIS A 137 -3.37 4.04 -45.23
CA HIS A 137 -2.57 3.65 -44.07
C HIS A 137 -1.07 3.87 -44.32
N THR A 138 -0.57 4.99 -43.81
CA THR A 138 0.83 5.43 -43.91
C THR A 138 1.65 5.09 -42.67
N LYS A 139 1.00 4.90 -41.52
CA LYS A 139 1.65 4.66 -40.24
C LYS A 139 1.13 3.38 -39.58
N ARG A 140 1.90 2.77 -38.69
CA ARG A 140 1.52 1.64 -37.84
C ARG A 140 1.45 2.10 -36.39
N ASP A 141 0.46 1.61 -35.67
CA ASP A 141 0.34 1.89 -34.25
C ASP A 141 1.36 1.09 -33.41
N VAL A 142 2.18 1.80 -32.64
CA VAL A 142 3.13 1.26 -31.65
C VAL A 142 2.90 1.88 -30.26
N SER A 143 1.69 2.35 -30.01
CA SER A 143 1.29 3.01 -28.76
C SER A 143 1.41 2.08 -27.54
N THR A 144 1.50 2.69 -26.36
CA THR A 144 1.63 2.00 -25.08
C THR A 144 0.36 2.17 -24.23
N PRO A 145 -0.37 1.08 -23.94
CA PRO A 145 -1.52 1.11 -23.04
C PRO A 145 -1.09 1.11 -21.57
N LEU A 146 -2.04 1.44 -20.69
CA LEU A 146 -1.95 1.06 -19.28
C LEU A 146 -1.95 -0.48 -19.16
N ARG A 147 -1.51 -1.02 -18.01
CA ARG A 147 -1.69 -2.44 -17.75
C ARG A 147 -3.16 -2.73 -17.47
N SER A 148 -3.67 -3.82 -18.02
CA SER A 148 -5.08 -4.23 -17.93
C SER A 148 -5.61 -4.35 -16.50
N THR A 149 -4.77 -4.74 -15.54
CA THR A 149 -5.14 -4.91 -14.12
C THR A 149 -4.99 -3.64 -13.29
N GLU A 150 -4.63 -2.52 -13.92
CA GLU A 150 -4.34 -1.27 -13.24
C GLU A 150 -5.32 -0.17 -13.61
N ALA A 151 -5.53 0.74 -12.66
CA ALA A 151 -6.30 1.95 -12.83
C ALA A 151 -5.76 3.02 -11.90
N GLY A 152 -5.83 4.27 -12.35
CA GLY A 152 -5.28 5.39 -11.60
C GLY A 152 -5.53 6.74 -12.26
N ILE A 153 -4.83 7.73 -11.76
CA ILE A 153 -4.83 9.10 -12.27
C ILE A 153 -3.43 9.40 -12.76
N VAL A 154 -3.33 10.07 -13.90
CA VAL A 154 -2.05 10.59 -14.40
C VAL A 154 -1.57 11.67 -13.44
N ASP A 155 -0.40 11.45 -12.85
CA ASP A 155 0.15 12.32 -11.80
C ASP A 155 1.09 13.37 -12.39
N GLN A 156 2.02 12.93 -13.23
CA GLN A 156 3.01 13.81 -13.83
C GLN A 156 3.44 13.28 -15.19
N VAL A 157 3.55 14.17 -16.16
CA VAL A 157 4.08 13.91 -17.49
C VAL A 157 5.38 14.70 -17.64
N LEU A 158 6.44 14.03 -18.07
CA LEU A 158 7.75 14.63 -18.32
C LEU A 158 8.14 14.38 -19.76
N LEU A 159 8.46 15.47 -20.46
CA LEU A 159 8.99 15.47 -21.81
C LEU A 159 10.45 15.85 -21.75
N THR A 160 11.31 15.01 -22.30
CA THR A 160 12.74 15.25 -22.38
C THR A 160 13.23 14.92 -23.79
N SER A 161 14.34 15.50 -24.21
CA SER A 161 15.01 15.12 -25.45
C SER A 161 16.43 14.67 -25.12
N VAL A 162 16.81 13.48 -25.59
CA VAL A 162 18.15 12.92 -25.43
C VAL A 162 18.64 12.52 -26.82
N ASP A 163 19.81 13.02 -27.22
CA ASP A 163 20.40 12.78 -28.54
C ASP A 163 19.47 13.11 -29.72
N GLY A 164 18.67 14.18 -29.57
CA GLY A 164 17.71 14.63 -30.59
C GLY A 164 16.44 13.78 -30.71
N LYS A 165 16.26 12.77 -29.84
CA LYS A 165 15.06 11.92 -29.78
C LYS A 165 14.20 12.32 -28.59
N LYS A 166 12.90 12.48 -28.80
CA LYS A 166 11.97 12.77 -27.70
C LYS A 166 11.79 11.53 -26.83
N ASN A 167 11.69 11.76 -25.53
CA ASN A 167 11.46 10.77 -24.49
C ASN A 167 10.35 11.27 -23.56
N VAL A 168 9.31 10.45 -23.43
CA VAL A 168 8.11 10.72 -22.64
C VAL A 168 8.13 9.80 -21.43
N LYS A 169 7.99 10.40 -20.24
CA LYS A 169 7.81 9.66 -18.99
C LYS A 169 6.48 10.06 -18.35
N ILE A 170 5.58 9.12 -18.19
CA ILE A 170 4.28 9.33 -17.56
C ILE A 170 4.25 8.57 -16.24
N ARG A 171 4.08 9.29 -15.13
CA ARG A 171 3.80 8.72 -13.82
C ARG A 171 2.29 8.69 -13.59
N THR A 172 1.78 7.52 -13.25
CA THR A 172 0.41 7.31 -12.79
C THR A 172 0.43 7.03 -11.29
N ARG A 173 -0.64 7.42 -10.59
CA ARG A 173 -0.83 7.12 -9.17
C ARG A 173 -2.19 6.50 -8.90
N THR A 174 -2.23 5.62 -7.92
CA THR A 174 -3.47 5.01 -7.45
C THR A 174 -3.42 4.83 -5.93
N THR A 175 -4.55 5.05 -5.29
CA THR A 175 -4.68 4.83 -3.84
C THR A 175 -5.00 3.37 -3.60
N LYS A 176 -4.25 2.74 -2.69
CA LYS A 176 -4.50 1.38 -2.21
C LYS A 176 -4.99 1.46 -0.77
N VAL A 177 -6.25 1.08 -0.59
CA VAL A 177 -6.85 0.88 0.74
C VAL A 177 -6.61 -0.60 1.11
N PRO A 178 -6.28 -0.92 2.37
CA PRO A 178 -6.15 -2.30 2.82
C PRO A 178 -7.39 -3.16 2.48
N GLN A 179 -7.14 -4.35 1.96
CA GLN A 179 -8.17 -5.32 1.58
C GLN A 179 -7.89 -6.70 2.18
N ILE A 180 -8.91 -7.55 2.21
CA ILE A 180 -8.78 -8.96 2.59
C ILE A 180 -7.69 -9.61 1.71
N GLY A 181 -6.78 -10.35 2.35
CA GLY A 181 -5.61 -10.94 1.69
C GLY A 181 -4.34 -10.07 1.68
N ASP A 182 -4.44 -8.77 1.99
CA ASP A 182 -3.26 -7.93 2.17
C ASP A 182 -2.43 -8.39 3.38
N LYS A 183 -1.12 -8.30 3.25
CA LYS A 183 -0.15 -8.80 4.23
C LYS A 183 0.34 -7.70 5.15
N PHE A 184 0.34 -8.01 6.45
CA PHE A 184 0.87 -7.17 7.51
C PHE A 184 1.89 -7.96 8.32
N ALA A 185 2.85 -7.25 8.93
CA ALA A 185 3.83 -7.88 9.80
C ALA A 185 4.18 -6.98 10.99
N SER A 186 4.44 -7.59 12.15
CA SER A 186 5.08 -6.92 13.27
C SER A 186 6.59 -6.82 13.06
N ARG A 187 7.27 -6.03 13.91
CA ARG A 187 8.74 -5.92 13.94
C ARG A 187 9.44 -7.21 14.40
N HIS A 188 8.67 -8.17 14.90
CA HIS A 188 9.15 -9.44 15.45
C HIS A 188 8.82 -10.63 14.55
N GLY A 189 8.61 -10.40 13.24
CA GLY A 189 8.43 -11.47 12.26
C GLY A 189 7.06 -12.15 12.28
N GLN A 190 6.11 -11.61 13.05
CA GLN A 190 4.72 -12.08 13.04
C GLN A 190 4.03 -11.52 11.80
N LYS A 191 3.94 -12.33 10.75
CA LYS A 191 3.29 -11.98 9.48
C LYS A 191 1.91 -12.61 9.40
N GLY A 192 0.97 -11.90 8.79
CA GLY A 192 -0.37 -12.42 8.56
C GLY A 192 -1.12 -11.67 7.48
N THR A 193 -2.21 -12.25 7.01
CA THR A 193 -3.13 -11.63 6.04
C THR A 193 -4.43 -11.25 6.71
N ILE A 194 -5.06 -10.16 6.26
CA ILE A 194 -6.43 -9.83 6.71
C ILE A 194 -7.36 -10.98 6.31
N GLY A 195 -7.92 -11.68 7.29
CA GLY A 195 -8.88 -12.76 7.08
C GLY A 195 -10.30 -12.23 6.93
N ILE A 196 -10.71 -11.33 7.83
CA ILE A 196 -12.00 -10.64 7.81
C ILE A 196 -11.85 -9.25 8.43
N THR A 197 -12.78 -8.36 8.10
CA THR A 197 -12.93 -7.06 8.74
C THR A 197 -14.29 -6.94 9.42
N TYR A 198 -14.30 -6.33 10.61
CA TYR A 198 -15.54 -5.99 11.34
C TYR A 198 -15.59 -4.49 11.58
N ARG A 199 -16.79 -3.92 11.58
CA ARG A 199 -16.97 -2.52 11.97
C ARG A 199 -16.84 -2.38 13.49
N GLN A 200 -16.64 -1.14 13.94
CA GLN A 200 -16.40 -0.84 15.35
C GLN A 200 -17.51 -1.37 16.28
N GLU A 201 -18.77 -1.40 15.82
CA GLU A 201 -19.91 -1.93 16.57
C GLU A 201 -19.85 -3.44 16.87
N ASP A 202 -19.21 -4.23 16.00
CA ASP A 202 -19.14 -5.69 16.13
C ASP A 202 -17.84 -6.17 16.82
N MET A 203 -16.91 -5.25 17.04
CA MET A 203 -15.61 -5.51 17.66
C MET A 203 -15.74 -5.61 19.19
N PRO A 204 -14.92 -6.45 19.85
CA PRO A 204 -14.85 -6.44 21.31
C PRO A 204 -14.25 -5.12 21.80
N PHE A 205 -14.68 -4.66 22.97
CA PHE A 205 -14.25 -3.39 23.55
C PHE A 205 -13.93 -3.53 25.04
N THR A 206 -13.06 -2.67 25.57
CA THR A 206 -12.70 -2.65 27.00
C THR A 206 -13.72 -1.87 27.82
N SER A 207 -13.65 -1.93 29.16
CA SER A 207 -14.50 -1.08 30.03
C SER A 207 -14.31 0.42 29.82
N GLU A 208 -13.16 0.82 29.29
CA GLU A 208 -12.83 2.22 28.96
C GLU A 208 -13.31 2.63 27.56
N GLY A 209 -13.91 1.69 26.81
CA GLY A 209 -14.37 1.92 25.44
C GLY A 209 -13.27 1.81 24.39
N LEU A 210 -12.10 1.24 24.73
CA LEU A 210 -11.05 0.98 23.75
C LEU A 210 -11.48 -0.17 22.84
N VAL A 211 -11.36 0.04 21.53
CA VAL A 211 -11.63 -0.97 20.50
C VAL A 211 -10.33 -1.22 19.75
N PRO A 212 -9.87 -2.48 19.62
CA PRO A 212 -8.62 -2.77 18.94
C PRO A 212 -8.72 -2.51 17.44
N ASP A 213 -7.60 -2.16 16.82
CA ASP A 213 -7.45 -2.07 15.37
C ASP A 213 -7.23 -3.45 14.75
N LEU A 214 -6.56 -4.34 15.48
CA LEU A 214 -6.20 -5.68 15.04
C LEU A 214 -6.43 -6.71 16.16
N ILE A 215 -6.97 -7.87 15.82
CA ILE A 215 -7.02 -9.04 16.72
C ILE A 215 -6.19 -10.16 16.12
N ILE A 216 -5.15 -10.58 16.85
CA ILE A 216 -4.29 -11.70 16.48
C ILE A 216 -4.59 -12.92 17.36
N ASN A 217 -4.31 -14.10 16.82
CA ASN A 217 -4.58 -15.34 17.53
C ASN A 217 -3.46 -15.68 18.54
N PRO A 218 -3.81 -16.00 19.79
CA PRO A 218 -2.85 -16.40 20.82
C PRO A 218 -1.91 -17.54 20.42
N HIS A 219 -2.35 -18.48 19.58
CA HIS A 219 -1.53 -19.62 19.14
C HIS A 219 -0.26 -19.23 18.37
N ALA A 220 -0.22 -18.02 17.80
CA ALA A 220 0.95 -17.52 17.08
C ALA A 220 2.14 -17.19 18.00
N ILE A 221 1.92 -17.02 19.31
CA ILE A 221 2.97 -16.55 20.22
C ILE A 221 3.79 -17.71 20.82
N PRO A 222 3.19 -18.76 21.43
CA PRO A 222 3.97 -19.87 21.99
C PRO A 222 4.77 -20.64 20.94
N SER A 223 4.18 -20.82 19.74
CA SER A 223 4.80 -21.57 18.65
C SER A 223 6.00 -20.86 18.03
N ARG A 224 5.98 -19.52 17.97
CA ARG A 224 7.05 -18.72 17.38
C ARG A 224 8.04 -18.16 18.40
N MET A 225 7.75 -18.31 19.68
CA MET A 225 8.58 -17.85 20.80
C MET A 225 8.93 -16.35 20.70
N THR A 226 8.03 -15.53 20.16
CA THR A 226 8.24 -14.08 19.96
C THR A 226 7.91 -13.29 21.22
N ILE A 227 8.57 -13.59 22.34
CA ILE A 227 8.31 -12.90 23.62
C ILE A 227 8.60 -11.40 23.56
N ALA A 228 9.57 -11.00 22.73
CA ALA A 228 9.90 -9.59 22.52
C ALA A 228 8.71 -8.78 21.98
N HIS A 229 7.79 -9.41 21.22
CA HIS A 229 6.57 -8.75 20.77
C HIS A 229 5.64 -8.39 21.93
N LEU A 230 5.51 -9.27 22.92
CA LEU A 230 4.72 -8.99 24.12
C LEU A 230 5.36 -7.90 24.96
N ILE A 231 6.70 -7.92 25.10
CA ILE A 231 7.45 -6.88 25.81
C ILE A 231 7.28 -5.52 25.10
N GLU A 232 7.34 -5.49 23.77
CA GLU A 232 7.09 -4.27 22.98
C GLU A 232 5.67 -3.73 23.23
N CYS A 233 4.65 -4.58 23.29
CA CYS A 233 3.27 -4.15 23.61
C CYS A 233 3.17 -3.51 25.01
N LEU A 234 3.77 -4.12 26.03
CA LEU A 234 3.75 -3.57 27.40
C LEU A 234 4.51 -2.24 27.49
N LEU A 235 5.71 -2.18 26.92
CA LEU A 235 6.53 -0.96 26.90
C LEU A 235 5.83 0.16 26.12
N SER A 236 5.23 -0.16 24.98
CA SER A 236 4.49 0.81 24.15
C SER A 236 3.24 1.35 24.86
N LYS A 237 2.58 0.51 25.67
CA LYS A 237 1.46 0.94 26.50
C LYS A 237 1.90 1.93 27.58
N VAL A 238 2.98 1.62 28.31
CA VAL A 238 3.58 2.57 29.26
C VAL A 238 3.98 3.87 28.57
N ALA A 239 4.63 3.78 27.42
CA ALA A 239 5.03 4.94 26.63
C ALA A 239 3.83 5.84 26.30
N ALA A 240 2.72 5.25 25.84
CA ALA A 240 1.50 5.96 25.52
C ALA A 240 0.82 6.59 26.75
N THR A 241 0.78 5.89 27.89
CA THR A 241 0.10 6.39 29.11
C THR A 241 0.92 7.42 29.87
N SER A 242 2.24 7.29 29.87
CA SER A 242 3.16 8.20 30.57
C SER A 242 3.67 9.35 29.71
N ALA A 243 3.33 9.38 28.43
CA ALA A 243 3.77 10.38 27.44
C ALA A 243 5.31 10.46 27.27
N TYR A 244 5.98 9.31 27.36
CA TYR A 244 7.42 9.15 27.08
C TYR A 244 7.65 8.17 25.93
N GLU A 245 8.81 8.26 25.27
CA GLU A 245 9.24 7.24 24.30
C GLU A 245 9.95 6.10 25.06
N GLY A 246 9.67 4.84 24.69
CA GLY A 246 10.29 3.67 25.31
C GLY A 246 11.66 3.34 24.69
N ASP A 247 12.68 3.11 25.50
CA ASP A 247 14.00 2.62 25.05
C ASP A 247 13.95 1.10 24.85
N ALA A 248 13.99 0.66 23.60
CA ALA A 248 14.00 -0.75 23.18
C ALA A 248 15.42 -1.25 22.85
N THR A 249 16.47 -0.52 23.24
CA THR A 249 17.86 -0.88 22.94
C THR A 249 18.23 -2.22 23.62
N PRO A 250 18.87 -3.16 22.88
CA PRO A 250 19.26 -4.44 23.45
C PRO A 250 20.34 -4.28 24.53
N PHE A 251 20.40 -5.23 25.46
CA PHE A 251 21.40 -5.30 26.56
C PHE A 251 21.41 -4.05 27.46
N THR A 252 20.23 -3.51 27.76
CA THR A 252 20.04 -2.44 28.73
C THR A 252 19.52 -2.99 30.06
N ASP A 253 19.49 -2.15 31.09
CA ASP A 253 18.97 -2.49 32.41
C ASP A 253 17.43 -2.49 32.47
N VAL A 254 16.74 -2.25 31.34
CA VAL A 254 15.27 -2.21 31.29
C VAL A 254 14.71 -3.62 31.41
N THR A 255 13.95 -3.87 32.48
CA THR A 255 13.30 -5.17 32.73
C THR A 255 11.78 -5.13 32.62
N VAL A 256 11.16 -6.30 32.46
CA VAL A 256 9.69 -6.43 32.43
C VAL A 256 9.07 -6.04 33.77
N GLU A 257 9.78 -6.28 34.88
CA GLU A 257 9.36 -5.88 36.22
C GLU A 257 9.24 -4.36 36.32
N ASN A 258 10.21 -3.61 35.79
CA ASN A 258 10.13 -2.14 35.77
C ASN A 258 8.93 -1.64 34.97
N VAL A 259 8.68 -2.23 33.79
CA VAL A 259 7.52 -1.90 32.95
C VAL A 259 6.21 -2.23 33.66
N SER A 260 6.15 -3.36 34.36
CA SER A 260 4.98 -3.83 35.11
C SER A 260 4.62 -2.89 36.26
N GLU A 261 5.62 -2.38 36.98
CA GLU A 261 5.43 -1.38 38.04
C GLU A 261 4.92 -0.05 37.48
N LEU A 262 5.44 0.39 36.33
CA LEU A 262 4.99 1.63 35.68
C LEU A 262 3.55 1.51 35.17
N LEU A 263 3.15 0.36 34.63
CA LEU A 263 1.76 0.08 34.26
C LEU A 263 0.84 0.16 35.47
N TRP A 264 1.23 -0.48 36.58
CA TRP A 264 0.47 -0.45 37.82
C TRP A 264 0.29 0.97 38.36
N LYS A 265 1.38 1.76 38.38
CA LYS A 265 1.34 3.18 38.77
C LYS A 265 0.44 4.02 37.86
N SER A 266 0.28 3.62 36.61
CA SER A 266 -0.61 4.25 35.63
C SER A 266 -2.08 3.82 35.77
N GLY A 267 -2.42 2.98 36.76
CA GLY A 267 -3.79 2.50 36.99
C GLY A 267 -4.21 1.30 36.14
N TYR A 268 -3.28 0.70 35.38
CA TYR A 268 -3.52 -0.47 34.55
C TYR A 268 -3.06 -1.76 35.24
N GLN A 269 -3.60 -2.90 34.79
CA GLN A 269 -3.10 -4.17 35.26
C GLN A 269 -1.64 -4.39 34.84
N SER A 270 -0.78 -4.75 35.80
CA SER A 270 0.67 -4.83 35.65
C SER A 270 1.13 -5.80 34.56
N ARG A 271 0.34 -6.84 34.29
CA ARG A 271 0.61 -7.84 33.25
C ARG A 271 0.05 -7.48 31.86
N GLY A 272 -0.63 -6.35 31.72
CA GLY A 272 -1.22 -5.89 30.46
C GLY A 272 -2.60 -6.44 30.12
N PHE A 273 -3.08 -7.48 30.80
CA PHE A 273 -4.41 -8.05 30.59
C PHE A 273 -5.54 -7.13 31.03
N GLU A 274 -6.57 -7.01 30.20
CA GLU A 274 -7.75 -6.18 30.44
C GLU A 274 -9.06 -6.97 30.33
N VAL A 275 -10.09 -6.44 30.98
CA VAL A 275 -11.45 -6.94 30.82
C VAL A 275 -12.02 -6.41 29.52
N MET A 276 -12.44 -7.32 28.65
CA MET A 276 -13.17 -6.98 27.42
C MET A 276 -14.60 -7.53 27.43
N TYR A 277 -15.44 -6.89 26.63
CA TYR A 277 -16.86 -7.22 26.42
C TYR A 277 -17.08 -7.62 24.97
N ASN A 278 -18.02 -8.53 24.76
CA ASN A 278 -18.43 -8.96 23.44
C ASN A 278 -19.30 -7.87 22.78
N GLY A 279 -18.90 -7.39 21.59
CA GLY A 279 -19.60 -6.32 20.85
C GLY A 279 -21.04 -6.62 20.45
N HIS A 280 -21.41 -7.90 20.35
CA HIS A 280 -22.76 -8.31 19.91
C HIS A 280 -23.75 -8.48 21.07
N THR A 281 -23.27 -9.02 22.20
CA THR A 281 -24.14 -9.39 23.33
C THR A 281 -23.99 -8.45 24.52
N GLY A 282 -22.95 -7.61 24.55
CA GLY A 282 -22.58 -6.78 25.69
C GLY A 282 -22.07 -7.57 26.90
N ARG A 283 -22.02 -8.92 26.83
CA ARG A 283 -21.55 -9.74 27.93
C ARG A 283 -20.03 -9.64 28.07
N LYS A 284 -19.56 -9.59 29.31
CA LYS A 284 -18.14 -9.69 29.65
C LYS A 284 -17.58 -11.04 29.17
N LEU A 285 -16.40 -11.03 28.55
CA LEU A 285 -15.71 -12.26 28.20
C LEU A 285 -15.28 -13.01 29.46
N VAL A 286 -15.31 -14.34 29.41
CA VAL A 286 -14.89 -15.18 30.55
C VAL A 286 -13.40 -15.00 30.84
N ALA A 287 -12.59 -14.89 29.79
CA ALA A 287 -11.16 -14.60 29.88
C ALA A 287 -10.88 -13.10 29.72
N GLN A 288 -9.75 -12.67 30.27
CA GLN A 288 -9.15 -11.36 29.98
C GLN A 288 -8.33 -11.44 28.70
N VAL A 289 -8.13 -10.29 28.06
CA VAL A 289 -7.41 -10.15 26.78
C VAL A 289 -6.19 -9.26 26.97
#